data_AF-G8S028-F1
#
_entry.id   AF-G8S028-F1
#
_cell.length_a   1.000
_cell.length_b   1.000
_cell.length_c   1.000
_cell.angle_alpha   90.00
_cell.angle_beta   90.00
_cell.angle_gamma   90.00
#
_symmetry.space_group_name_H-M   'P 1'
#
loop_
_entity.id
_entity.type
_entity.pdbx_description
1 polymer ?
#
loop_
_entity_poly.entity_id
_entity_poly.type
_entity_poly.pdbx_seq_one_letter_code
_entity_poly.pdbx_strand_id
1 'polypeptide(L)'
;MSRMTRSAVRGILATLMVLLGAVATLMTSPTAASASPIGATELGAVDLGGYCRSQGNVDAVLSGGTAYDWHCRTRDGQNTDLSFTKACQWTYPGELPGSAAFVFDRIDNFYAPASVQCWKASTDEVTAPALDGYCSHHPTGDRAVLTGNTVYDWKCESQSPNGPVYSPVNVLQACQQTKMRNSAVDRFTNFYDPYSWQCRV
;
A
#
# COMPACT_ATOMS: atom_id res chain seq x y z
N MET A 1 6.17 48.76 -70.18
CA MET A 1 7.50 48.78 -70.83
C MET A 1 8.31 47.66 -70.20
N SER A 2 8.32 46.45 -70.77
CA SER A 2 9.14 45.95 -71.90
C SER A 2 10.40 45.22 -71.40
N ARG A 3 10.60 44.00 -71.95
CA ARG A 3 11.79 43.12 -71.99
C ARG A 3 11.83 41.98 -70.95
N MET A 4 11.55 40.72 -71.36
CA MET A 4 12.40 39.75 -72.10
C MET A 4 13.34 39.01 -71.11
N THR A 5 13.54 37.67 -71.07
CA THR A 5 13.41 36.60 -72.08
C THR A 5 13.76 35.22 -71.51
N ARG A 6 13.09 34.17 -72.02
CA ARG A 6 13.58 32.81 -72.43
C ARG A 6 14.13 31.89 -71.31
N SER A 7 13.79 30.61 -71.24
CA SER A 7 13.84 29.61 -72.31
C SER A 7 12.87 28.45 -72.09
N ALA A 8 12.27 28.03 -73.20
CA ALA A 8 11.49 26.82 -73.37
C ALA A 8 12.40 25.62 -73.68
N VAL A 9 12.09 24.44 -73.16
CA VAL A 9 12.37 23.13 -73.79
C VAL A 9 11.25 22.18 -73.34
N ARG A 10 10.20 22.02 -74.16
CA ARG A 10 9.84 20.79 -74.91
C ARG A 10 9.76 19.56 -73.99
N GLY A 11 8.56 19.11 -73.65
CA GLY A 11 7.85 18.09 -74.44
C GLY A 11 8.29 16.71 -73.94
N ILE A 12 7.43 15.89 -73.35
CA ILE A 12 6.66 14.87 -74.07
C ILE A 12 5.60 14.32 -73.10
N LEU A 13 4.35 14.36 -73.53
CA LEU A 13 3.28 13.49 -73.02
C LEU A 13 3.55 12.06 -73.50
N ALA A 14 3.57 11.10 -72.58
CA ALA A 14 3.27 9.69 -72.85
C ALA A 14 2.70 9.07 -71.56
N THR A 15 1.39 9.13 -71.36
CA THR A 15 0.44 8.00 -71.49
C THR A 15 0.78 6.74 -70.68
N LEU A 16 -0.13 6.48 -69.73
CA LEU A 16 -0.78 5.19 -69.44
C LEU A 16 -0.04 4.13 -68.59
N MET A 17 -0.63 3.95 -67.39
CA MET A 17 -1.34 2.72 -66.96
C MET A 17 -0.59 1.60 -66.19
N VAL A 18 -1.14 1.34 -64.99
CA VAL A 18 -1.27 0.06 -64.24
C VAL A 18 -0.01 -0.47 -63.52
N LEU A 19 -0.06 -0.49 -62.17
CA LEU A 19 -0.03 -1.76 -61.40
C LEU A 19 -0.18 -1.55 -59.88
N LEU A 20 -0.94 -2.47 -59.31
CA LEU A 20 -1.42 -2.60 -57.93
C LEU A 20 -0.28 -2.75 -56.91
N GLY A 21 -0.52 -2.27 -55.69
CA GLY A 21 0.30 -2.60 -54.53
C GLY A 21 -0.19 -1.92 -53.26
N ALA A 22 -1.36 -2.32 -52.77
CA ALA A 22 -1.86 -1.91 -51.46
C ALA A 22 -0.93 -2.45 -50.35
N VAL A 23 -0.27 -1.56 -49.62
CA VAL A 23 0.28 -1.87 -48.30
C VAL A 23 -0.13 -0.76 -47.34
N ALA A 24 -1.39 -0.82 -46.90
CA ALA A 24 -1.81 -0.09 -45.71
C ALA A 24 -1.22 -0.84 -44.51
N THR A 25 -0.03 -0.44 -44.05
CA THR A 25 0.51 -0.91 -42.79
C THR A 25 -0.41 -0.40 -41.67
N LEU A 26 -1.28 -1.28 -41.17
CA LEU A 26 -1.98 -1.06 -39.92
C LEU A 26 -0.93 -0.87 -38.82
N MET A 27 -0.73 0.38 -38.40
CA MET A 27 0.00 0.70 -37.19
C MET A 27 -0.84 0.21 -36.00
N THR A 28 -0.73 -1.07 -35.67
CA THR A 28 -1.12 -1.56 -34.36
C THR A 28 -0.09 -1.02 -33.37
N SER A 29 -0.37 0.15 -32.80
CA SER A 29 0.34 0.59 -31.60
C SER A 29 0.18 -0.51 -30.54
N PRO A 30 1.26 -0.97 -29.89
CA PRO A 30 1.10 -1.84 -28.74
C PRO A 30 0.26 -1.10 -27.72
N THR A 31 -0.91 -1.63 -27.38
CA THR A 31 -1.65 -1.21 -26.20
C THR A 31 -0.71 -1.43 -25.03
N ALA A 32 -0.28 -0.33 -24.39
CA ALA A 32 0.44 -0.41 -23.14
C ALA A 32 -0.42 -1.25 -22.19
N ALA A 33 0.08 -2.42 -21.80
CA ALA A 33 -0.52 -3.18 -20.71
C ALA A 33 -0.59 -2.22 -19.52
N SER A 34 -1.79 -1.93 -19.02
CA SER A 34 -1.95 -1.22 -17.77
C SER A 34 -1.27 -2.07 -16.70
N ALA A 35 -0.07 -1.67 -16.29
CA ALA A 35 0.52 -2.20 -15.08
C ALA A 35 -0.47 -1.88 -13.96
N SER A 36 -0.96 -2.90 -13.26
CA SER A 36 -1.79 -2.70 -12.08
C SER A 36 -1.05 -1.72 -11.14
N PRO A 37 -1.74 -0.72 -10.58
CA PRO A 37 -1.11 0.21 -9.65
C PRO A 37 -0.47 -0.59 -8.50
N ILE A 38 0.81 -0.37 -8.24
CA ILE A 38 1.48 -0.93 -7.06
C ILE A 38 0.91 -0.18 -5.84
N GLY A 39 0.27 -0.92 -4.95
CA GLY A 39 -0.41 -0.35 -3.78
C GLY A 39 -1.10 -1.37 -2.89
N ALA A 40 -1.36 -0.95 -1.65
CA ALA A 40 -2.17 -1.73 -0.73
C ALA A 40 -3.66 -1.37 -0.88
N THR A 41 -4.52 -2.37 -0.72
CA THR A 41 -5.98 -2.26 -0.84
C THR A 41 -6.64 -2.87 0.38
N GLU A 42 -7.61 -2.17 0.97
CA GLU A 42 -8.43 -2.70 2.05
C GLU A 42 -9.38 -3.78 1.49
N LEU A 43 -9.41 -4.94 2.13
CA LEU A 43 -10.30 -6.05 1.77
C LEU A 43 -11.58 -6.05 2.63
N GLY A 44 -11.51 -5.45 3.82
CA GLY A 44 -12.62 -5.33 4.77
C GLY A 44 -12.33 -6.00 6.11
N ALA A 45 -13.39 -6.32 6.86
CA ALA A 45 -13.28 -6.89 8.19
C ALA A 45 -12.83 -8.36 8.19
N VAL A 46 -12.09 -8.75 9.23
CA VAL A 46 -11.67 -10.14 9.46
C VAL A 46 -12.81 -10.98 10.04
N ASP A 47 -13.03 -12.20 9.53
CA ASP A 47 -13.96 -13.16 10.13
C ASP A 47 -13.24 -14.00 11.20
N LEU A 48 -13.07 -13.42 12.39
CA LEU A 48 -12.43 -14.10 13.51
C LEU A 48 -13.22 -15.33 13.97
N GLY A 49 -14.55 -15.26 13.96
CA GLY A 49 -15.39 -16.36 14.41
C GLY A 49 -15.27 -17.56 13.48
N GLY A 50 -15.36 -17.33 12.17
CA GLY A 50 -15.12 -18.33 11.14
C GLY A 50 -13.71 -18.91 11.21
N TYR A 51 -12.70 -18.05 11.36
CA TYR A 51 -11.32 -18.48 11.52
C TYR A 51 -11.16 -19.39 12.74
N CYS A 52 -11.63 -18.98 13.92
CA CYS A 52 -11.53 -19.78 15.14
C CYS A 52 -12.26 -21.14 14.99
N ARG A 53 -13.45 -21.17 14.41
CA ARG A 53 -14.18 -22.42 14.13
C ARG A 53 -13.41 -23.33 13.17
N SER A 54 -12.72 -22.77 12.17
CA SER A 54 -11.87 -23.55 11.26
C SER A 54 -10.70 -24.25 11.96
N GLN A 55 -10.25 -23.70 13.09
CA GLN A 55 -9.20 -24.27 13.95
C GLN A 55 -9.76 -25.27 14.99
N GLY A 56 -11.07 -25.55 14.98
CA GLY A 56 -11.70 -26.48 15.92
C GLY A 56 -12.21 -25.83 17.23
N ASN A 57 -12.11 -24.51 17.35
CA ASN A 57 -12.64 -23.75 18.48
C ASN A 57 -14.15 -23.51 18.34
N VAL A 58 -14.78 -23.01 19.42
CA VAL A 58 -16.22 -22.71 19.45
C VAL A 58 -16.51 -21.42 18.67
N ASP A 59 -15.80 -20.33 19.01
CA ASP A 59 -15.93 -19.04 18.36
C ASP A 59 -14.77 -18.12 18.73
N ALA A 60 -14.72 -16.93 18.13
CA ALA A 60 -13.92 -15.81 18.63
C ALA A 60 -14.63 -15.11 19.79
N VAL A 61 -13.87 -14.70 20.79
CA VAL A 61 -14.36 -13.94 21.95
C VAL A 61 -13.44 -12.77 22.23
N LEU A 62 -14.02 -11.65 22.64
CA LEU A 62 -13.31 -10.48 23.13
C LEU A 62 -13.34 -10.49 24.66
N SER A 63 -12.18 -10.52 25.30
CA SER A 63 -12.06 -10.61 26.77
C SER A 63 -11.58 -9.31 27.44
N GLY A 64 -11.41 -8.24 26.65
CA GLY A 64 -10.86 -6.96 27.10
C GLY A 64 -11.19 -5.81 26.15
N GLY A 65 -10.38 -4.75 26.22
CA GLY A 65 -10.63 -3.47 25.56
C GLY A 65 -9.68 -3.15 24.40
N THR A 66 -8.77 -4.04 24.05
CA THR A 66 -7.74 -3.82 23.03
C THR A 66 -7.84 -4.84 21.91
N ALA A 67 -7.24 -4.54 20.77
CA ALA A 67 -7.16 -5.46 19.64
C ALA A 67 -6.53 -6.81 20.03
N TYR A 68 -5.63 -6.86 21.02
CA TYR A 68 -4.99 -8.12 21.45
C TYR A 68 -5.85 -8.96 22.41
N ASP A 69 -6.99 -8.46 22.87
CA ASP A 69 -7.88 -9.20 23.76
C ASP A 69 -8.87 -10.11 23.02
N TRP A 70 -8.72 -10.24 21.69
CA TRP A 70 -9.40 -11.24 20.89
C TRP A 70 -8.74 -12.60 21.02
N HIS A 71 -9.54 -13.61 21.32
CA HIS A 71 -9.09 -15.00 21.45
C HIS A 71 -10.04 -15.95 20.74
N CYS A 72 -9.53 -17.13 20.38
CA CYS A 72 -10.39 -18.25 20.10
C CYS A 72 -10.78 -18.94 21.41
N ARG A 73 -12.06 -19.26 21.59
CA ARG A 73 -12.54 -20.00 22.76
C ARG A 73 -12.65 -21.49 22.45
N THR A 74 -11.93 -22.31 23.21
CA THR A 74 -11.99 -23.78 23.10
C THR A 74 -13.32 -24.31 23.64
N ARG A 75 -13.62 -25.59 23.37
CA ARG A 75 -14.84 -26.26 23.87
C ARG A 75 -14.90 -26.33 25.40
N ASP A 76 -13.75 -26.39 26.05
CA ASP A 76 -13.62 -26.42 27.51
C ASP A 76 -13.62 -25.00 28.13
N GLY A 77 -13.90 -23.97 27.32
CA GLY A 77 -14.02 -22.58 27.76
C GLY A 77 -12.71 -21.83 27.93
N GLN A 78 -11.57 -22.41 27.53
CA GLN A 78 -10.27 -21.74 27.58
C GLN A 78 -10.12 -20.77 26.40
N ASN A 79 -9.38 -19.68 26.62
CA ASN A 79 -9.01 -18.75 25.56
C ASN A 79 -7.62 -19.08 25.02
N THR A 80 -7.46 -19.10 23.70
CA THR A 80 -6.18 -19.24 23.03
C THR A 80 -5.91 -18.05 22.12
N ASP A 81 -4.65 -17.69 21.98
CA ASP A 81 -4.22 -16.63 21.07
C ASP A 81 -4.60 -16.94 19.62
N LEU A 82 -4.81 -15.88 18.85
CA LEU A 82 -5.02 -15.95 17.41
C LEU A 82 -4.06 -15.02 16.69
N SER A 83 -3.76 -15.33 15.44
CA SER A 83 -2.99 -14.46 14.57
C SER A 83 -3.93 -13.74 13.61
N PHE A 84 -4.02 -12.41 13.71
CA PHE A 84 -4.82 -11.61 12.78
C PHE A 84 -4.36 -11.78 11.33
N THR A 85 -3.06 -11.87 11.08
CA THR A 85 -2.53 -12.15 9.74
C THR A 85 -3.08 -13.45 9.20
N LYS A 86 -3.06 -14.53 10.00
CA LYS A 86 -3.59 -15.84 9.58
C LYS A 86 -5.10 -15.82 9.42
N ALA A 87 -5.82 -15.10 10.28
CA ALA A 87 -7.26 -14.92 10.17
C ALA A 87 -7.63 -14.16 8.88
N CYS A 88 -6.88 -13.13 8.50
CA CYS A 88 -7.09 -12.41 7.24
C CYS A 88 -6.79 -13.29 6.02
N GLN A 89 -5.69 -14.05 6.03
CA GLN A 89 -5.37 -15.01 4.97
C GLN A 89 -6.46 -16.08 4.82
N TRP A 90 -7.06 -16.51 5.93
CA TRP A 90 -8.18 -17.46 5.93
C TRP A 90 -9.49 -16.82 5.44
N THR A 91 -9.77 -15.57 5.83
CA THR A 91 -10.99 -14.83 5.44
C THR A 91 -11.00 -14.54 3.93
N TYR A 92 -9.83 -14.26 3.36
CA TYR A 92 -9.67 -13.87 1.96
C TYR A 92 -8.72 -14.81 1.19
N PRO A 93 -9.07 -16.10 1.02
CA PRO A 93 -8.16 -17.08 0.43
C PRO A 93 -7.93 -16.86 -1.07
N GLY A 94 -8.89 -16.24 -1.78
CA GLY A 94 -8.79 -15.90 -3.20
C GLY A 94 -7.90 -14.70 -3.50
N GLU A 95 -7.49 -13.96 -2.48
CA GLU A 95 -6.65 -12.77 -2.60
C GLU A 95 -5.16 -13.08 -2.46
N LEU A 96 -4.80 -14.33 -2.19
CA LEU A 96 -3.42 -14.78 -2.14
C LEU A 96 -2.93 -15.01 -3.58
N PRO A 97 -1.96 -14.21 -4.09
CA PRO A 97 -1.13 -14.65 -5.20
C PRO A 97 -0.39 -15.92 -4.79
N GLY A 98 0.45 -16.51 -5.65
CA GLY A 98 1.28 -17.68 -5.29
C GLY A 98 2.19 -17.54 -4.05
N SER A 99 2.12 -16.43 -3.30
CA SER A 99 2.69 -16.24 -1.96
C SER A 99 1.60 -15.76 -0.97
N ALA A 100 1.66 -16.24 0.28
CA ALA A 100 0.75 -15.81 1.33
C ALA A 100 1.08 -14.42 1.92
N ALA A 101 2.17 -13.77 1.48
CA ALA A 101 2.72 -12.57 2.13
C ALA A 101 1.95 -11.27 1.86
N PHE A 102 1.03 -11.30 0.90
CA PHE A 102 0.30 -10.12 0.42
C PHE A 102 -0.91 -9.78 1.26
N VAL A 103 -1.59 -10.77 1.86
CA VAL A 103 -2.74 -10.53 2.74
C VAL A 103 -2.27 -10.45 4.18
N PHE A 104 -2.57 -9.33 4.83
CA PHE A 104 -2.15 -9.01 6.19
C PHE A 104 -3.23 -8.26 6.96
N ASP A 105 -3.10 -8.23 8.28
CA ASP A 105 -3.92 -7.44 9.17
C ASP A 105 -3.34 -6.03 9.37
N ARG A 106 -4.21 -5.04 9.53
CA ARG A 106 -3.89 -3.70 9.99
C ARG A 106 -4.82 -3.35 11.15
N ILE A 107 -4.24 -2.93 12.27
CA ILE A 107 -4.99 -2.41 13.41
C ILE A 107 -4.97 -0.89 13.33
N ASP A 108 -6.11 -0.28 13.02
CA ASP A 108 -6.18 1.18 12.91
C ASP A 108 -6.04 1.88 14.27
N ASN A 109 -6.66 1.32 15.32
CA ASN A 109 -6.55 1.79 16.69
C ASN A 109 -6.48 0.62 17.68
N PHE A 110 -5.32 0.44 18.31
CA PHE A 110 -5.07 -0.63 19.27
C PHE A 110 -6.09 -0.70 20.41
N TYR A 111 -6.59 0.45 20.87
CA TYR A 111 -7.60 0.55 21.94
C TYR A 111 -9.05 0.44 21.44
N ALA A 112 -9.24 0.15 20.15
CA ALA A 112 -10.52 -0.17 19.55
C ALA A 112 -10.45 -1.60 19.00
N PRO A 113 -10.94 -2.62 19.73
CA PRO A 113 -10.76 -4.02 19.37
C PRO A 113 -11.37 -4.41 18.02
N ALA A 114 -12.37 -3.66 17.56
CA ALA A 114 -13.00 -3.86 16.26
C ALA A 114 -12.26 -3.19 15.08
N SER A 115 -11.12 -2.52 15.32
CA SER A 115 -10.36 -1.78 14.30
C SER A 115 -9.44 -2.63 13.43
N VAL A 116 -9.47 -3.96 13.62
CA VAL A 116 -8.68 -4.90 12.82
C VAL A 116 -9.32 -5.02 11.43
N GLN A 117 -8.55 -4.68 10.41
CA GLN A 117 -8.93 -4.78 9.00
C GLN A 117 -7.97 -5.70 8.26
N CYS A 118 -8.45 -6.36 7.21
CA CYS A 118 -7.62 -7.10 6.27
C CYS A 118 -7.25 -6.22 5.09
N TRP A 119 -5.99 -6.33 4.68
CA TRP A 119 -5.42 -5.58 3.58
C TRP A 119 -4.66 -6.53 2.65
N LYS A 120 -4.58 -6.16 1.38
CA LYS A 120 -3.73 -6.81 0.38
C LYS A 120 -2.69 -5.84 -0.14
N ALA A 121 -1.43 -6.24 -0.12
CA ALA A 121 -0.31 -5.57 -0.77
C ALA A 121 -0.14 -6.06 -2.22
N SER A 122 0.46 -5.24 -3.09
CA SER A 122 0.83 -5.63 -4.45
C SER A 122 2.20 -6.31 -4.51
N THR A 123 3.07 -6.13 -3.50
CA THR A 123 4.36 -6.81 -3.35
C THR A 123 4.50 -7.43 -1.95
N ASP A 124 5.49 -8.29 -1.73
CA ASP A 124 5.86 -8.74 -0.38
C ASP A 124 6.90 -7.82 0.28
N GLU A 125 7.18 -6.67 -0.33
CA GLU A 125 8.21 -5.74 0.13
C GLU A 125 7.76 -5.00 1.39
N VAL A 126 8.51 -5.22 2.47
CA VAL A 126 8.29 -4.56 3.77
C VAL A 126 9.49 -3.70 4.11
N THR A 127 9.25 -2.43 4.44
CA THR A 127 10.29 -1.52 4.96
C THR A 127 9.80 -0.83 6.23
N ALA A 128 10.71 -0.48 7.13
CA ALA A 128 10.38 0.41 8.24
C ALA A 128 10.08 1.83 7.71
N PRO A 129 9.20 2.61 8.37
CA PRO A 129 8.98 4.01 8.01
C PRO A 129 10.22 4.86 8.30
N ALA A 130 10.59 5.75 7.37
CA ALA A 130 11.67 6.71 7.56
C ALA A 130 11.21 7.91 8.41
N LEU A 131 11.00 7.69 9.71
CA LEU A 131 10.38 8.66 10.61
C LEU A 131 11.16 9.99 10.74
N ASP A 132 12.50 9.95 10.75
CA ASP A 132 13.32 11.18 10.74
C ASP A 132 13.14 11.98 9.45
N GLY A 133 13.05 11.28 8.31
CA GLY A 133 12.77 11.88 7.01
C GLY A 133 11.37 12.50 6.95
N TYR A 134 10.38 11.86 7.56
CA TYR A 134 9.04 12.41 7.71
C TYR A 134 9.05 13.67 8.57
N CYS A 135 9.64 13.62 9.77
CA CYS A 135 9.64 14.78 10.67
C CYS A 135 10.38 15.97 10.06
N SER A 136 11.57 15.79 9.49
CA SER A 136 12.36 16.87 8.87
C SER A 136 11.70 17.57 7.68
N HIS A 137 10.75 16.92 6.98
CA HIS A 137 10.01 17.52 5.86
C HIS A 137 8.65 18.09 6.25
N HIS A 138 8.17 17.79 7.45
CA HIS A 138 6.87 18.17 7.92
C HIS A 138 7.01 19.34 8.92
N PRO A 139 6.10 20.32 8.98
CA PRO A 139 6.19 21.45 9.92
C PRO A 139 6.14 21.08 11.41
N THR A 140 6.09 19.79 11.73
CA THR A 140 5.86 19.24 13.06
C THR A 140 7.13 18.88 13.83
N GLY A 141 8.33 18.96 13.22
CA GLY A 141 9.59 18.75 13.93
C GLY A 141 10.83 18.73 13.04
N ASP A 142 11.98 18.52 13.66
CA ASP A 142 13.27 18.39 12.99
C ASP A 142 13.70 16.92 12.86
N ARG A 143 13.29 16.08 13.82
CA ARG A 143 13.66 14.66 13.92
C ARG A 143 12.59 13.84 14.62
N ALA A 144 12.61 12.53 14.42
CA ALA A 144 11.78 11.60 15.17
C ALA A 144 12.46 11.22 16.50
N VAL A 145 11.66 11.10 17.55
CA VAL A 145 12.10 10.63 18.85
C VAL A 145 11.08 9.65 19.42
N LEU A 146 11.57 8.67 20.16
CA LEU A 146 10.74 7.76 20.92
C LEU A 146 10.61 8.29 22.35
N THR A 147 9.39 8.60 22.77
CA THR A 147 9.08 9.17 24.10
C THR A 147 8.54 8.15 25.12
N GLY A 148 8.46 6.89 24.71
CA GLY A 148 7.86 5.78 25.46
C GLY A 148 8.34 4.44 24.92
N ASN A 149 7.48 3.42 24.96
CA ASN A 149 7.85 2.04 24.65
C ASN A 149 6.84 1.30 23.78
N THR A 150 5.88 2.02 23.18
CA THR A 150 4.87 1.47 22.28
C THR A 150 4.97 2.10 20.90
N VAL A 151 4.33 1.48 19.93
CA VAL A 151 4.24 1.96 18.55
C VAL A 151 3.66 3.38 18.42
N TYR A 152 2.90 3.86 19.41
CA TYR A 152 2.29 5.22 19.41
C TYR A 152 3.16 6.31 20.06
N ASP A 153 4.33 5.94 20.61
CA ASP A 153 5.17 6.85 21.37
C ASP A 153 6.22 7.60 20.52
N TRP A 154 6.22 7.37 19.20
CA TRP A 154 6.98 8.18 18.25
C TRP A 154 6.40 9.59 18.16
N LYS A 155 7.28 10.59 18.31
CA LYS A 155 6.97 12.01 18.19
C LYS A 155 7.95 12.68 17.22
N CYS A 156 7.49 13.71 16.53
CA CYS A 156 8.39 14.68 15.94
C CYS A 156 8.79 15.69 17.01
N GLU A 157 10.09 15.91 17.19
CA GLU A 157 10.64 16.90 18.10
C GLU A 157 11.10 18.12 17.32
N SER A 158 10.68 19.32 17.72
CA SER A 158 11.30 20.59 17.32
C SER A 158 11.95 21.28 18.50
N GLN A 159 13.07 21.97 18.23
CA GLN A 159 13.71 22.81 19.24
C GLN A 159 12.98 24.14 19.39
N SER A 160 12.67 24.53 20.63
CA SER A 160 12.14 25.86 20.96
C SER A 160 12.98 26.52 22.06
N PRO A 161 12.90 27.85 22.25
CA PRO A 161 13.61 28.53 23.33
C PRO A 161 13.30 28.01 24.74
N ASN A 162 12.13 27.38 24.92
CA ASN A 162 11.66 26.86 26.20
C ASN A 162 11.83 25.34 26.34
N GLY A 163 12.61 24.72 25.44
CA GLY A 163 12.83 23.27 25.40
C GLY A 163 12.17 22.59 24.19
N PRO A 164 12.28 21.25 24.09
CA PRO A 164 11.73 20.51 22.97
C PRO A 164 10.19 20.54 22.98
N VAL A 165 9.61 20.70 21.80
CA VAL A 165 8.17 20.60 21.57
C VAL A 165 7.92 19.30 20.78
N TYR A 166 6.93 18.53 21.22
CA TYR A 166 6.60 17.24 20.63
C TYR A 166 5.27 17.29 19.88
N SER A 167 5.27 16.79 18.65
CA SER A 167 4.07 16.58 17.83
C SER A 167 3.89 15.09 17.54
N PRO A 168 2.64 14.60 17.36
CA PRO A 168 2.41 13.20 16.98
C PRO A 168 3.00 12.92 15.58
N VAL A 169 3.43 11.69 15.37
CA VAL A 169 3.81 11.20 14.03
C VAL A 169 2.61 10.56 13.35
N ASN A 170 2.33 10.95 12.10
CA ASN A 170 1.38 10.24 11.25
C ASN A 170 2.13 9.14 10.47
N VAL A 171 2.10 7.90 10.98
CA VAL A 171 2.88 6.80 10.40
C VAL A 171 2.36 6.39 9.01
N LEU A 172 1.06 6.52 8.74
CA LEU A 172 0.51 6.32 7.40
C LEU A 172 1.16 7.26 6.38
N GLN A 173 1.19 8.57 6.68
CA GLN A 173 1.86 9.56 5.82
C GLN A 173 3.37 9.32 5.73
N ALA A 174 4.01 8.95 6.84
CA ALA A 174 5.43 8.59 6.84
C ALA A 174 5.70 7.40 5.90
N CYS A 175 4.83 6.39 5.87
CA CYS A 175 4.94 5.26 4.94
C CYS A 175 4.70 5.67 3.49
N GLN A 176 3.72 6.53 3.23
CA GLN A 176 3.46 7.07 1.89
C GLN A 176 4.66 7.86 1.34
N GLN A 177 5.31 8.65 2.19
CA GLN A 177 6.55 9.34 1.87
C GLN A 177 7.71 8.35 1.67
N THR A 178 7.90 7.40 2.59
CA THR A 178 9.00 6.41 2.54
C THR A 178 8.97 5.60 1.25
N LYS A 179 7.79 5.17 0.83
CA LYS A 179 7.60 4.38 -0.40
C LYS A 179 7.43 5.24 -1.66
N MET A 180 7.27 6.57 -1.52
CA MET A 180 6.86 7.48 -2.60
C MET A 180 5.57 7.00 -3.30
N ARG A 181 4.59 6.55 -2.50
CA ARG A 181 3.32 5.95 -2.97
C ARG A 181 2.20 6.29 -2.00
N ASN A 182 1.16 7.00 -2.46
CA ASN A 182 -0.02 7.30 -1.66
C ASN A 182 -0.84 6.05 -1.30
N SER A 183 -0.64 4.96 -2.04
CA SER A 183 -1.23 3.64 -1.79
C SER A 183 -0.46 2.81 -0.77
N ALA A 184 0.64 3.32 -0.20
CA ALA A 184 1.33 2.65 0.90
C ALA A 184 0.52 2.77 2.19
N VAL A 185 0.55 1.72 3.00
CA VAL A 185 -0.09 1.70 4.31
C VAL A 185 0.88 1.32 5.41
N ASP A 186 0.61 1.85 6.60
CA ASP A 186 1.28 1.48 7.84
C ASP A 186 0.64 0.24 8.48
N ARG A 187 1.47 -0.53 9.16
CA ARG A 187 1.06 -1.66 10.00
C ARG A 187 2.10 -1.85 11.09
N PHE A 188 1.72 -2.00 12.35
CA PHE A 188 2.62 -2.53 13.37
C PHE A 188 2.38 -4.02 13.58
N THR A 189 3.43 -4.80 13.83
CA THR A 189 3.27 -6.24 14.13
C THR A 189 3.23 -6.55 15.62
N ASN A 190 3.72 -5.64 16.46
CA ASN A 190 3.69 -5.77 17.91
C ASN A 190 3.51 -4.38 18.54
N PHE A 191 2.35 -4.13 19.15
CA PHE A 191 2.05 -2.85 19.79
C PHE A 191 3.11 -2.41 20.83
N TYR A 192 3.69 -3.38 21.55
CA TYR A 192 4.70 -3.15 22.59
C TYR A 192 6.13 -3.09 22.07
N ASP A 193 6.33 -3.19 20.76
CA ASP A 193 7.62 -2.96 20.12
C ASP A 193 7.51 -1.72 19.22
N PRO A 194 8.07 -0.57 19.63
CA PRO A 194 7.98 0.67 18.89
C PRO A 194 8.66 0.60 17.51
N TYR A 195 9.52 -0.39 17.27
CA TYR A 195 10.22 -0.59 16.00
C TYR A 195 9.50 -1.58 15.06
N SER A 196 8.34 -2.10 15.46
CA SER A 196 7.60 -3.12 14.69
C SER A 196 6.74 -2.56 13.55
N TRP A 197 6.86 -1.27 13.25
CA TRP A 197 6.19 -0.62 12.13
C TRP A 197 6.68 -1.14 10.78
N GLN A 198 5.73 -1.31 9.85
CA GLN A 198 5.91 -1.81 8.50
C GLN A 198 5.17 -0.90 7.53
N CYS A 199 5.83 -0.52 6.45
CA CYS A 199 5.22 0.10 5.28
C CYS A 199 5.03 -0.95 4.20
N ARG A 200 3.80 -1.09 3.70
CA ARG A 200 3.41 -2.09 2.69
C ARG A 200 2.76 -1.44 1.47
N VAL A 201 2.98 -2.01 0.29
CA VAL A 201 2.47 -1.57 -1.03
C VAL A 201 2.10 -2.76 -1.89
#